data_AF-A0A972IVQ0-F1
#
_entry.id   AF-A0A972IVQ0-F1
#
_cell.length_a   1.000
_cell.length_b   1.000
_cell.length_c   1.000
_cell.angle_alpha   90.00
_cell.angle_beta   90.00
_cell.angle_gamma   90.00
#
_symmetry.space_group_name_H-M   'P 1'
#
loop_
_entity.id
_entity.type
_entity.pdbx_description
1 polymer ?
#
loop_
_entity_poly.entity_id
_entity_poly.type
_entity_poly.pdbx_seq_one_letter_code
_entity_poly.pdbx_strand_id
1 'polypeptide(L)'
;MREMKRFLKDEEGNVLIMFAGSMILIAFFLGILIDVSMIYMDNNAMQNLLQIIREERFTHQDTIRYSDNPAVETYKIARESALENGFDGEIKVYFKEDMPEIDRSFRSYKVKILLRKESPFYFGRIFGLDTIALGAGLDGGESYGDGSLDVIWYPPMNASGYNGSYLGNMAEAGYIYDSFDDTPPGGW
;
A
#
# COMPACT_ATOMS: atom_id res chain seq x y z
N MET A 1 -59.46 11.53 36.11
CA MET A 1 -59.09 10.39 35.25
C MET A 1 -58.83 10.75 33.79
N ARG A 2 -59.57 11.67 33.16
CA ARG A 2 -59.38 12.04 31.75
C ARG A 2 -58.12 12.89 31.49
N GLU A 3 -57.74 13.74 32.43
CA GLU A 3 -56.52 14.56 32.33
C GLU A 3 -55.23 13.77 32.60
N MET A 4 -55.26 12.85 33.57
CA MET A 4 -54.15 11.96 33.89
C MET A 4 -53.77 11.05 32.70
N LYS A 5 -54.77 10.59 31.93
CA LYS A 5 -54.55 9.84 30.68
C LYS A 5 -53.95 10.68 29.55
N ARG A 6 -54.06 12.01 29.60
CA ARG A 6 -53.52 12.92 28.58
C ARG A 6 -52.06 13.26 28.89
N PHE A 7 -51.75 13.51 30.17
CA PHE A 7 -50.39 13.71 30.67
C PHE A 7 -49.48 12.49 30.48
N LEU A 8 -49.96 11.28 30.84
CA LEU A 8 -49.22 10.04 30.62
C LEU A 8 -48.93 9.76 29.14
N LYS A 9 -49.82 10.19 28.24
CA LYS A 9 -49.68 10.01 26.79
C LYS A 9 -48.66 10.97 26.17
N ASP A 10 -48.53 12.18 26.74
CA ASP A 10 -47.49 13.15 26.37
C ASP A 10 -46.11 12.73 26.92
N GLU A 11 -46.04 12.14 28.11
CA GLU A 11 -44.80 11.59 28.68
C GLU A 11 -44.30 10.35 27.92
N GLU A 12 -45.18 9.38 27.62
CA GLU A 12 -44.82 8.20 26.81
C GLU A 12 -44.34 8.61 25.42
N GLY A 13 -44.97 9.62 24.80
CA GLY A 13 -44.53 10.18 23.51
C GLY A 13 -43.14 10.81 23.59
N ASN A 14 -42.85 11.57 24.65
CA ASN A 14 -41.55 12.21 24.83
C ASN A 14 -40.42 11.19 25.14
N VAL A 15 -40.71 10.17 25.97
CA VAL A 15 -39.77 9.08 26.25
C VAL A 15 -39.50 8.25 25.00
N LEU A 16 -40.53 7.94 24.20
CA LEU A 16 -40.37 7.21 22.94
C LEU A 16 -39.52 7.98 21.93
N ILE A 17 -39.69 9.30 21.84
CA ILE A 17 -38.88 10.17 20.96
C ILE A 17 -37.43 10.21 21.43
N MET A 18 -37.18 10.36 22.74
CA MET A 18 -35.83 10.32 23.30
C MET A 18 -35.15 8.97 23.08
N PHE A 19 -35.90 7.88 23.21
CA PHE A 19 -35.42 6.52 22.94
C PHE A 19 -35.11 6.28 21.46
N ALA A 20 -35.99 6.71 20.56
CA ALA A 20 -35.74 6.61 19.12
C ALA A 20 -34.52 7.47 18.71
N GLY A 21 -34.42 8.69 19.26
CA GLY A 21 -33.27 9.57 19.04
C GLY A 21 -31.95 8.96 19.51
N SER A 22 -31.94 8.32 20.69
CA SER A 22 -30.74 7.65 21.19
C SER A 22 -30.38 6.41 20.38
N MET A 23 -31.36 5.62 19.90
CA MET A 23 -31.10 4.51 18.98
C MET A 23 -30.48 4.98 17.67
N ILE A 24 -30.99 6.06 17.07
CA ILE A 24 -30.42 6.64 15.84
C ILE A 24 -28.99 7.09 16.10
N LEU A 25 -28.74 7.78 17.22
CA LEU A 25 -27.41 8.25 17.60
C LEU A 25 -26.43 7.08 17.78
N ILE A 26 -26.84 6.01 18.45
CA ILE A 26 -26.02 4.80 18.63
C ILE A 26 -25.75 4.13 17.28
N ALA A 27 -26.77 3.94 16.45
CA ALA A 27 -26.60 3.34 15.12
C ALA A 27 -25.64 4.16 14.25
N PHE A 28 -25.70 5.49 14.35
CA PHE A 28 -24.78 6.40 13.66
C PHE A 28 -23.33 6.18 14.09
N PHE A 29 -23.07 6.12 15.40
CA PHE A 29 -21.71 5.86 15.91
C PHE A 29 -21.20 4.47 15.57
N LEU A 30 -22.05 3.44 15.65
CA LEU A 30 -21.69 2.08 15.24
C LEU A 30 -21.32 2.02 13.76
N GLY A 31 -22.06 2.73 12.92
CA GLY A 31 -21.78 2.84 11.50
C GLY A 31 -20.39 3.44 11.21
N ILE A 32 -20.08 4.59 11.83
CA ILE A 32 -18.75 5.20 11.71
C ILE A 32 -17.66 4.25 12.18
N LEU A 33 -17.90 3.55 13.31
CA LEU A 33 -16.92 2.64 13.88
C LEU A 33 -16.61 1.46 12.96
N ILE A 34 -17.60 0.92 12.24
CA ILE A 34 -17.40 -0.13 11.23
C ILE A 34 -16.49 0.37 10.12
N ASP A 35 -16.77 1.55 9.56
CA ASP A 35 -15.98 2.11 8.46
C ASP A 35 -14.53 2.37 8.87
N VAL A 36 -14.32 2.99 10.04
CA VAL A 36 -12.97 3.27 10.57
C VAL A 36 -12.22 1.96 10.82
N SER A 37 -12.91 0.94 11.34
CA SER A 37 -12.31 -0.37 11.62
C SER A 37 -11.89 -1.10 10.34
N MET A 38 -12.72 -1.04 9.29
CA MET A 38 -12.37 -1.60 7.97
C MET A 38 -11.17 -0.89 7.35
N ILE A 39 -11.16 0.44 7.35
CA ILE A 39 -10.03 1.23 6.86
C ILE A 39 -8.74 0.88 7.62
N TYR A 40 -8.83 0.73 8.94
CA TYR A 40 -7.67 0.34 9.75
C TYR A 40 -7.19 -1.08 9.43
N MET A 41 -8.13 -2.01 9.25
CA MET A 41 -7.82 -3.41 8.91
C MET A 41 -7.13 -3.51 7.55
N ASP A 42 -7.66 -2.83 6.53
CA ASP A 42 -7.06 -2.82 5.19
C ASP A 42 -5.67 -2.17 5.19
N ASN A 43 -5.50 -1.05 5.91
CA ASN A 43 -4.18 -0.44 6.08
C ASN A 43 -3.19 -1.39 6.76
N ASN A 44 -3.61 -2.09 7.81
CA ASN A 44 -2.76 -3.06 8.50
C ASN A 44 -2.40 -4.25 7.59
N ALA A 45 -3.37 -4.76 6.82
CA ALA A 45 -3.13 -5.81 5.84
C ALA A 45 -2.08 -5.39 4.79
N MET A 46 -2.16 -4.16 4.26
CA MET A 46 -1.15 -3.63 3.34
C MET A 46 0.23 -3.50 3.99
N GLN A 47 0.31 -3.05 5.25
CA GLN A 47 1.59 -2.94 5.97
C GLN A 47 2.23 -4.32 6.21
N ASN A 48 1.44 -5.32 6.59
CA ASN A 48 1.92 -6.69 6.74
C ASN A 48 2.39 -7.26 5.40
N LEU A 49 1.64 -7.02 4.33
CA LEU A 49 2.05 -7.43 2.99
C LEU A 49 3.37 -6.80 2.56
N LEU A 50 3.59 -5.52 2.87
CA LEU A 50 4.87 -4.87 2.61
C LEU A 50 6.03 -5.50 3.38
N GLN A 51 5.80 -6.03 4.60
CA GLN A 51 6.83 -6.81 5.31
C GLN A 51 7.10 -8.15 4.62
N ILE A 52 6.07 -8.85 4.15
CA ILE A 52 6.24 -10.08 3.38
C ILE A 52 7.05 -9.81 2.10
N ILE A 53 6.70 -8.76 1.35
CA ILE A 53 7.44 -8.33 0.15
C ILE A 53 8.90 -8.01 0.49
N ARG A 54 9.15 -7.38 1.65
CA ARG A 54 10.52 -7.10 2.12
C ARG A 54 11.29 -8.40 2.34
N GLU A 55 10.70 -9.36 3.04
CA GLU A 55 11.30 -10.67 3.33
C GLU A 55 11.58 -11.46 2.05
N GLU A 56 10.63 -11.48 1.11
CA GLU A 56 10.78 -12.14 -0.18
C GLU A 56 11.89 -11.52 -1.02
N ARG A 57 12.00 -10.19 -1.02
CA ARG A 57 13.10 -9.48 -1.68
C ARG A 57 14.47 -9.86 -1.08
N PHE A 58 14.56 -10.02 0.23
CA PHE A 58 15.80 -10.46 0.88
C PHE A 58 16.11 -11.94 0.58
N THR A 59 15.08 -12.79 0.53
CA THR A 59 15.23 -14.20 0.14
C THR A 59 15.75 -14.33 -1.29
N HIS A 60 15.25 -13.51 -2.21
CA HIS A 60 15.60 -13.51 -3.63
C HIS A 60 16.65 -12.45 -4.01
N GLN A 61 17.42 -12.02 -3.03
CA GLN A 61 18.40 -10.96 -3.19
C GLN A 61 19.46 -11.26 -4.26
N ASP A 62 19.97 -12.49 -4.31
CA ASP A 62 20.94 -12.90 -5.33
C ASP A 62 20.31 -12.93 -6.73
N THR A 63 19.03 -13.30 -6.85
CA THR A 63 18.28 -13.23 -8.11
C THR A 63 18.22 -11.80 -8.62
N ILE A 64 17.93 -10.84 -7.75
CA ILE A 64 17.92 -9.41 -8.11
C ILE A 64 19.33 -8.97 -8.50
N ARG A 65 20.32 -9.29 -7.66
CA ARG A 65 21.72 -8.87 -7.83
C ARG A 65 22.27 -9.31 -9.18
N TYR A 66 22.05 -10.56 -9.58
CA TYR A 66 22.64 -11.15 -10.79
C TYR A 66 21.70 -11.15 -12.01
N SER A 67 20.62 -10.38 -11.98
CA SER A 67 19.67 -10.27 -13.10
C SER A 67 20.05 -9.20 -14.12
N ASP A 68 19.74 -9.46 -15.39
CA ASP A 68 19.97 -8.50 -16.47
C ASP A 68 19.20 -7.19 -16.31
N ASN A 69 18.09 -7.23 -15.55
CA ASN A 69 17.31 -6.06 -15.17
C ASN A 69 16.84 -6.18 -13.71
N PRO A 70 17.63 -5.65 -12.75
CA PRO A 70 17.34 -5.76 -11.31
C PRO A 70 16.05 -5.07 -10.89
N ALA A 71 15.67 -3.99 -11.58
CA ALA A 71 14.44 -3.27 -11.29
C ALA A 71 13.20 -4.08 -11.67
N VAL A 72 13.23 -4.76 -12.83
CA VAL A 72 12.16 -5.64 -13.27
C VAL A 72 12.03 -6.88 -12.39
N GLU A 73 13.14 -7.49 -11.98
CA GLU A 73 13.09 -8.63 -11.05
C GLU A 73 12.54 -8.22 -9.68
N THR A 74 12.95 -7.05 -9.17
CA THR A 74 12.38 -6.49 -7.93
C THR A 74 10.86 -6.28 -8.06
N TYR A 75 10.40 -5.75 -9.20
CA TYR A 75 8.98 -5.58 -9.48
C TYR A 75 8.24 -6.92 -9.52
N LYS A 76 8.77 -7.93 -10.22
CA LYS A 76 8.16 -9.25 -10.32
C LYS A 76 8.01 -9.91 -8.96
N ILE A 77 9.07 -9.95 -8.17
CA ILE A 77 9.05 -10.50 -6.80
C ILE A 77 7.97 -9.80 -5.99
N ALA A 78 7.96 -8.45 -5.98
CA ALA A 78 6.97 -7.71 -5.21
C ALA A 78 5.53 -7.95 -5.67
N ARG A 79 5.30 -8.07 -7.00
CA ARG A 79 3.98 -8.35 -7.58
C ARG A 79 3.53 -9.79 -7.28
N GLU A 80 4.41 -10.77 -7.44
CA GLU A 80 4.12 -12.18 -7.18
C GLU A 80 3.77 -12.37 -5.70
N SER A 81 4.58 -11.83 -4.78
CA SER A 81 4.25 -11.85 -3.35
C SER A 81 2.91 -11.17 -3.05
N ALA A 82 2.60 -10.04 -3.71
CA ALA A 82 1.32 -9.36 -3.55
C ALA A 82 0.14 -10.23 -4.01
N LEU A 83 0.24 -10.84 -5.18
CA LEU A 83 -0.79 -11.72 -5.73
C LEU A 83 -1.02 -12.98 -4.90
N GLU A 84 0.06 -13.65 -4.47
CA GLU A 84 -0.01 -14.86 -3.65
C GLU A 84 -0.67 -14.60 -2.30
N ASN A 85 -0.57 -13.36 -1.79
CA ASN A 85 -1.22 -12.93 -0.56
C ASN A 85 -2.59 -12.25 -0.78
N GLY A 86 -3.17 -12.37 -1.99
CA GLY A 86 -4.54 -11.95 -2.29
C GLY A 86 -4.73 -10.44 -2.42
N PHE A 87 -3.66 -9.68 -2.68
CA PHE A 87 -3.77 -8.26 -2.96
C PHE A 87 -4.32 -8.01 -4.37
N ASP A 88 -5.28 -7.11 -4.47
CA ASP A 88 -6.08 -6.81 -5.67
C ASP A 88 -5.94 -5.34 -6.11
N GLY A 89 -5.06 -4.57 -5.46
CA GLY A 89 -4.85 -3.15 -5.74
C GLY A 89 -3.78 -2.89 -6.81
N GLU A 90 -3.15 -1.73 -6.70
CA GLU A 90 -2.03 -1.32 -7.54
C GLU A 90 -0.72 -1.44 -6.76
N ILE A 91 0.34 -1.86 -7.45
CA ILE A 91 1.71 -1.83 -6.94
C ILE A 91 2.54 -0.89 -7.79
N LYS A 92 3.34 -0.06 -7.13
CA LYS A 92 4.35 0.77 -7.77
C LYS A 92 5.70 0.55 -7.14
N VAL A 93 6.69 0.16 -7.94
CA VAL A 93 8.06 -0.02 -7.50
C VAL A 93 8.93 1.06 -8.12
N TYR A 94 9.57 1.86 -7.29
CA TYR A 94 10.65 2.76 -7.69
C TYR A 94 11.96 2.05 -7.47
N PHE A 95 12.84 2.08 -8.47
CA PHE A 95 14.16 1.49 -8.40
C PHE A 95 15.20 2.52 -8.87
N LYS A 96 16.25 2.69 -8.08
CA LYS A 96 17.36 3.56 -8.43
C LYS A 96 18.67 2.94 -8.00
N GLU A 97 19.50 2.63 -8.98
CA GLU A 97 20.88 2.22 -8.76
C GLU A 97 21.82 3.38 -9.07
N ASP A 98 22.71 3.64 -8.12
CA ASP A 98 23.82 4.58 -8.29
C ASP A 98 24.97 3.82 -8.96
N MET A 99 25.39 4.27 -10.14
CA MET A 99 26.56 3.71 -10.82
C MET A 99 27.82 4.50 -10.42
N PRO A 100 28.84 3.86 -9.80
CA PRO A 100 30.14 4.50 -9.67
C PRO A 100 30.82 4.58 -11.04
N GLU A 101 31.27 5.78 -11.42
CA GLU A 101 31.88 6.05 -12.73
C GLU A 101 33.30 5.48 -12.88
N ILE A 102 33.97 5.14 -11.78
CA ILE A 102 35.44 4.91 -11.77
C ILE A 102 35.80 3.51 -11.26
N ASP A 103 35.20 3.06 -10.16
CA ASP A 103 35.54 1.79 -9.52
C ASP A 103 34.33 0.84 -9.54
N ARG A 104 34.40 -0.16 -10.43
CA ARG A 104 33.41 -1.26 -10.54
C ARG A 104 33.48 -2.26 -9.37
N SER A 105 33.91 -1.80 -8.21
CA SER A 105 34.06 -2.54 -6.96
C SER A 105 32.98 -2.20 -5.94
N PHE A 106 31.96 -1.43 -6.36
CA PHE A 106 30.79 -1.12 -5.54
C PHE A 106 29.51 -1.01 -6.37
N ARG A 107 28.39 -1.48 -5.82
CA ARG A 107 27.06 -1.33 -6.42
C ARG A 107 26.04 -1.10 -5.33
N SER A 108 25.24 -0.05 -5.44
CA SER A 108 24.21 0.29 -4.46
C SER A 108 22.92 0.68 -5.16
N TYR A 109 21.81 0.11 -4.71
CA TYR A 109 20.49 0.48 -5.18
C TYR A 109 19.56 0.82 -4.02
N LYS A 110 18.56 1.64 -4.34
CA LYS A 110 17.43 1.97 -3.49
C LYS A 110 16.15 1.49 -4.14
N VAL A 111 15.24 1.00 -3.32
CA VAL A 111 13.93 0.52 -3.74
C VAL A 111 12.87 1.15 -2.86
N LYS A 112 11.78 1.61 -3.47
CA LYS A 112 10.58 2.00 -2.75
C LYS A 112 9.36 1.34 -3.37
N ILE A 113 8.61 0.61 -2.56
CA ILE A 113 7.44 -0.13 -3.00
C ILE A 113 6.21 0.53 -2.39
N LEU A 114 5.26 0.91 -3.24
CA LEU A 114 3.99 1.50 -2.83
C LEU A 114 2.85 0.56 -3.22
N LEU A 115 1.94 0.31 -2.28
CA LEU A 115 0.67 -0.35 -2.50
C LEU A 115 -0.44 0.68 -2.45
N ARG A 116 -1.39 0.61 -3.36
CA ARG A 116 -2.59 1.45 -3.37
C ARG A 116 -3.83 0.60 -3.59
N LYS A 117 -4.91 0.90 -2.87
CA LYS A 117 -6.19 0.21 -3.02
C LYS A 117 -7.33 1.13 -2.63
N GLU A 118 -8.46 0.99 -3.32
CA GLU A 118 -9.74 1.57 -2.90
C GLU A 118 -10.41 0.67 -1.87
N SER A 119 -10.69 1.21 -0.67
CA SER A 119 -11.44 0.51 0.38
C SER A 119 -12.88 1.02 0.40
N PRO A 120 -13.89 0.14 0.41
CA PRO A 120 -15.29 0.54 0.40
C PRO A 120 -15.74 1.08 1.77
N PHE A 121 -16.54 2.14 1.75
CA PHE A 121 -17.35 2.51 2.92
C PHE A 121 -18.58 1.60 3.01
N TYR A 122 -19.01 1.28 4.22
CA TYR A 122 -20.26 0.56 4.48
C TYR A 122 -21.34 1.51 4.98
N PHE A 123 -21.04 2.28 6.02
CA PHE A 123 -21.98 3.25 6.57
C PHE A 123 -21.97 4.57 5.80
N GLY A 124 -20.79 5.04 5.40
CA GLY A 124 -20.59 6.24 4.59
C GLY A 124 -21.40 6.24 3.28
N ARG A 125 -21.70 5.07 2.72
CA ARG A 125 -22.53 4.91 1.51
C ARG A 125 -23.93 5.49 1.67
N ILE A 126 -24.49 5.45 2.88
CA ILE A 126 -25.80 6.07 3.18
C ILE A 126 -25.77 7.59 2.95
N PHE A 127 -24.57 8.19 3.02
CA PHE A 127 -24.33 9.61 2.80
C PHE A 127 -23.66 9.91 1.44
N GLY A 128 -23.56 8.91 0.55
CA GLY A 128 -22.95 9.06 -0.78
C GLY A 128 -21.42 8.99 -0.79
N LEU A 129 -20.79 8.46 0.27
CA LEU A 129 -19.37 8.14 0.29
C LEU A 129 -19.18 6.67 -0.08
N ASP A 130 -18.62 6.39 -1.26
CA ASP A 130 -18.54 5.02 -1.78
C ASP A 130 -17.25 4.29 -1.39
N THR A 131 -16.09 4.95 -1.58
CA THR A 131 -14.76 4.39 -1.29
C THR A 131 -13.82 5.46 -0.74
N ILE A 132 -12.68 5.00 -0.21
CA ILE A 132 -11.53 5.82 0.13
C ILE A 132 -10.24 5.18 -0.41
N ALA A 133 -9.40 6.00 -1.02
CA ALA A 133 -8.08 5.59 -1.48
C ALA A 133 -7.15 5.36 -0.27
N LEU A 134 -6.62 4.15 -0.14
CA LEU A 134 -5.60 3.79 0.83
C LEU A 134 -4.25 3.61 0.14
N GLY A 135 -3.18 3.96 0.85
CA GLY A 135 -1.83 3.83 0.36
C GLY A 135 -0.86 3.46 1.48
N ALA A 136 0.02 2.50 1.20
CA ALA A 136 1.11 2.11 2.09
C ALA A 136 2.42 2.05 1.30
N GLY A 137 3.54 2.27 1.99
CA GLY A 137 4.85 2.31 1.34
C GLY A 137 5.94 1.69 2.19
N LEU A 138 6.94 1.12 1.52
CA LEU A 138 8.10 0.50 2.14
C LEU A 138 9.36 0.88 1.40
N ASP A 139 10.32 1.39 2.17
CA ASP A 139 11.66 1.68 1.69
C ASP A 139 12.57 0.47 1.89
N GLY A 140 13.54 0.35 0.99
CA GLY A 140 14.57 -0.66 1.00
C GLY A 140 15.70 -0.27 0.08
N GLY A 141 16.66 -1.17 -0.05
CA GLY A 141 17.85 -0.92 -0.83
C GLY A 141 18.95 -1.84 -0.35
N GLU A 142 19.99 -1.90 -1.14
CA GLU A 142 21.13 -2.73 -0.80
C GLU A 142 22.41 -2.20 -1.41
N SER A 143 23.52 -2.56 -0.78
CA SER A 143 24.86 -2.21 -1.23
C SER A 143 25.75 -3.42 -1.20
N TYR A 144 26.59 -3.57 -2.22
CA TYR A 144 27.51 -4.68 -2.40
C TYR A 144 28.87 -4.16 -2.83
N GLY A 145 29.91 -4.86 -2.39
CA GLY A 145 31.28 -4.41 -2.55
C GLY A 145 31.76 -3.55 -1.38
N ASP A 146 33.05 -3.61 -1.11
CA ASP A 146 33.70 -2.70 -0.16
C ASP A 146 34.34 -1.47 -0.83
N GLY A 147 34.24 -1.36 -2.16
CA GLY A 147 34.83 -0.27 -2.94
C GLY A 147 36.35 -0.40 -3.15
N SER A 148 36.96 -1.53 -2.83
CA SER A 148 38.38 -1.79 -2.99
C SER A 148 38.69 -2.69 -4.20
N LEU A 149 38.91 -3.99 -3.99
CA LEU A 149 39.37 -4.96 -4.99
C LEU A 149 38.30 -5.97 -5.42
N ASP A 150 37.05 -5.79 -4.98
CA ASP A 150 35.96 -6.69 -5.31
C ASP A 150 35.63 -6.68 -6.81
N VAL A 151 35.52 -7.87 -7.39
CA VAL A 151 34.99 -8.06 -8.76
C VAL A 151 33.49 -8.22 -8.66
N ILE A 152 32.77 -7.13 -8.93
CA ILE A 152 31.31 -7.11 -8.86
C ILE A 152 30.70 -7.38 -10.22
N TRP A 153 29.67 -8.20 -10.21
CA TRP A 153 28.84 -8.44 -11.38
C TRP A 153 27.94 -7.23 -11.67
N TYR A 154 27.89 -6.81 -12.94
CA TYR A 154 27.01 -5.75 -13.41
C TYR A 154 26.05 -6.29 -14.48
N PRO A 155 24.80 -5.80 -14.51
CA PRO A 155 23.90 -6.09 -15.60
C PRO A 155 24.48 -5.63 -16.95
N PRO A 156 24.17 -6.32 -18.04
CA PRO A 156 24.53 -5.87 -19.38
C PRO A 156 23.83 -4.54 -19.75
N MET A 157 22.70 -4.23 -19.11
CA MET A 157 21.99 -2.96 -19.25
C MET A 157 22.56 -1.90 -18.29
N ASN A 158 22.75 -0.67 -18.76
CA ASN A 158 23.12 0.45 -17.89
C ASN A 158 21.98 0.82 -16.93
N ALA A 159 22.31 1.36 -15.75
CA ALA A 159 21.32 1.73 -14.74
C ALA A 159 20.30 2.75 -15.25
N SER A 160 20.70 3.67 -16.13
CA SER A 160 19.77 4.58 -16.79
C SER A 160 18.67 3.89 -17.62
N GLY A 161 18.87 2.63 -18.01
CA GLY A 161 17.90 1.83 -18.76
C GLY A 161 16.86 1.11 -17.90
N TYR A 162 17.08 1.00 -16.58
CA TYR A 162 16.15 0.36 -15.65
C TYR A 162 15.82 1.18 -14.40
N ASN A 163 16.49 2.30 -14.18
CA ASN A 163 16.10 3.26 -13.15
C ASN A 163 14.78 3.92 -13.55
N GLY A 164 13.91 4.17 -12.57
CA GLY A 164 12.59 4.73 -12.79
C GLY A 164 11.53 4.04 -11.93
N SER A 165 10.28 4.07 -12.40
CA SER A 165 9.17 3.41 -11.74
C SER A 165 8.47 2.37 -12.60
N TYR A 166 7.90 1.38 -11.92
CA TYR A 166 7.20 0.24 -12.49
C TYR A 166 5.83 0.16 -11.82
N LEU A 167 4.79 0.57 -12.52
CA LEU A 167 3.41 0.55 -12.04
C LEU A 167 2.67 -0.64 -12.63
N GLY A 168 1.98 -1.43 -11.82
CA GLY A 168 1.02 -2.39 -12.36
C GLY A 168 -0.21 -2.56 -11.48
N ASN A 169 -1.27 -3.00 -12.12
CA ASN A 169 -2.53 -3.36 -11.49
C ASN A 169 -2.59 -4.89 -11.32
N MET A 170 -3.01 -5.38 -10.16
CA MET A 170 -3.06 -6.82 -9.89
C MET A 170 -4.04 -7.57 -10.79
N ALA A 171 -5.04 -6.89 -11.36
CA ALA A 171 -5.97 -7.47 -12.34
C ALA A 171 -5.36 -7.64 -13.74
N GLU A 172 -4.22 -6.99 -14.02
CA GLU A 172 -3.58 -6.98 -15.33
C GLU A 172 -2.22 -7.68 -15.31
N ALA A 173 -1.82 -8.21 -16.46
CA ALA A 173 -0.50 -8.77 -16.65
C ALA A 173 0.47 -7.68 -17.11
N GLY A 174 1.63 -7.59 -16.43
CA GLY A 174 2.70 -6.66 -16.80
C GLY A 174 2.76 -5.39 -15.97
N TYR A 175 3.50 -4.41 -16.47
CA TYR A 175 3.73 -3.12 -15.83
C TYR A 175 3.89 -2.00 -16.87
N ILE A 176 3.67 -0.78 -16.43
CA ILE A 176 3.99 0.46 -17.12
C ILE A 176 5.30 0.96 -16.53
N TYR A 177 6.34 1.06 -17.37
CA TYR A 177 7.64 1.62 -17.01
C TYR A 177 7.69 3.11 -17.34
N ASP A 178 8.18 3.91 -16.38
CA ASP A 178 8.44 5.33 -16.56
C ASP A 178 9.85 5.69 -16.04
N SER A 179 10.75 6.02 -16.97
CA SER A 179 12.13 6.43 -16.67
C SER A 179 12.24 7.86 -16.11
N PHE A 180 11.22 8.69 -16.31
CA PHE A 180 11.20 10.08 -15.83
C PHE A 180 10.64 10.19 -14.41
N ASP A 181 9.94 9.15 -13.95
CA ASP A 181 9.46 9.04 -12.59
C ASP A 181 10.42 8.22 -11.71
N ASP A 182 11.61 8.79 -11.49
CA ASP A 182 12.72 8.16 -10.75
C ASP A 182 12.78 8.59 -9.28
N THR A 183 11.83 9.41 -8.83
CA THR A 183 11.83 10.01 -7.50
C THR A 183 10.50 9.74 -6.83
N PRO A 184 10.46 8.85 -5.83
CA PRO A 184 9.22 8.50 -5.19
C PRO A 184 8.67 9.65 -4.32
N PRO A 185 7.35 9.65 -4.05
CA PRO A 185 6.73 10.57 -3.12
C PRO A 185 7.44 10.58 -1.75
N GLY A 186 7.80 11.77 -1.28
CA GLY A 186 8.53 11.95 -0.03
C GLY A 186 10.05 11.75 -0.15
N GLY A 187 10.58 11.51 -1.35
CA GLY A 187 12.00 11.32 -1.59
C GLY A 187 12.50 9.90 -1.31
N TRP A 188 13.82 9.75 -1.48
CA TRP A 188 14.62 8.53 -1.30
C TRP A 188 15.22 8.41 0.10
#